data_AF-A0A2V5YRF7-F1
#
_entry.id   AF-A0A2V5YRF7-F1
#
_cell.length_a   1.000
_cell.length_b   1.000
_cell.length_c   1.000
_cell.angle_alpha   90.00
_cell.angle_beta   90.00
_cell.angle_gamma   90.00
#
_symmetry.space_group_name_H-M   'P 1'
#
loop_
_entity.id
_entity.type
_entity.pdbx_description
1 polymer ?
#
loop_
_entity_poly.entity_id
_entity_poly.type
_entity_poly.pdbx_seq_one_letter_code
_entity_poly.pdbx_strand_id
1 'polypeptide(L)'
;MSIRKCFLRQISYLVSVLLLATIRPLIAESASDAKRIEELERTVAELKKEVAELKKTQTASLPEGKMKTKITYDGKTYVEKAVVEEKPPVYVQQRGPELKLVLGGFVQVNFEDGDVSAFEGRFGETAVKDRFRLRRARINLTGDFAEQFDFKVEGDFGQSDGTSGNRTAFSATDIWVNWHEYPAAQIKVGQYKAPFGLEQLTPDYALFTIERTLPTGAITPDRQIGAELWGKPFTSIWPEQKDLLTYYAGIFNGNGRNITVNDNNNFMFVGRLELQPFKGKIAGQKSFLKLGGDVLNSRDEQGVNISQSSNLLVNDDGSLSPFVLPSADQRTAWSVDAWFEVGPFDLIGEYLQERVQGRTVNGVPPEFANFTTDGFYVTGGYFLVPKKLQAVVQWQYLNPGQKGNDGLYSILGGLNYYIHGDDLKLMVNYIHTWSDFRQANPEFGEDQFDEVIGRVQLMF
;
A
#
# COMPACT_ATOMS: atom_id res chain seq x y z
N MET A 1 22.64 27.62 -62.35
CA MET A 1 24.12 27.80 -62.36
C MET A 1 24.66 27.20 -61.06
N SER A 2 25.32 26.04 -61.15
CA SER A 2 26.26 25.34 -60.21
C SER A 2 25.97 25.32 -58.69
N ILE A 3 25.52 24.23 -58.03
CA ILE A 3 26.20 22.97 -57.59
C ILE A 3 26.94 23.04 -56.22
N ARG A 4 26.54 22.13 -55.29
CA ARG A 4 27.25 21.36 -54.20
C ARG A 4 26.70 21.58 -52.77
N LYS A 5 26.05 20.57 -52.16
CA LYS A 5 26.56 19.48 -51.26
C LYS A 5 27.17 20.06 -49.95
N CYS A 6 26.92 19.60 -48.71
CA CYS A 6 26.52 18.31 -48.14
C CYS A 6 26.04 18.49 -46.67
N PHE A 7 25.29 17.51 -46.17
CA PHE A 7 25.04 17.22 -44.74
C PHE A 7 26.33 16.85 -43.96
N LEU A 8 26.44 17.20 -42.66
CA LEU A 8 26.57 16.27 -41.49
C LEU A 8 27.01 16.96 -40.16
N ARG A 9 26.23 16.68 -39.09
CA ARG A 9 26.60 16.35 -37.66
C ARG A 9 27.01 17.39 -36.58
N GLN A 10 26.29 17.21 -35.43
CA GLN A 10 26.66 17.26 -33.99
C GLN A 10 26.75 18.64 -33.30
N ILE A 11 25.80 19.04 -32.43
CA ILE A 11 25.55 18.69 -31.01
C ILE A 11 26.74 19.04 -30.09
N SER A 12 26.63 20.12 -29.29
CA SER A 12 26.69 20.17 -27.81
C SER A 12 26.88 21.61 -27.27
N TYR A 13 26.27 21.86 -26.09
CA TYR A 13 26.50 22.95 -25.12
C TYR A 13 25.75 24.29 -25.26
N LEU A 14 24.68 24.42 -24.46
CA LEU A 14 24.10 25.71 -24.07
C LEU A 14 23.27 25.53 -22.80
N VAL A 15 23.82 25.91 -21.64
CA VAL A 15 23.11 26.58 -20.53
C VAL A 15 24.22 27.14 -19.63
N SER A 16 24.34 28.46 -19.55
CA SER A 16 24.79 29.23 -18.36
C SER A 16 25.01 30.71 -18.73
N VAL A 17 23.92 31.41 -19.07
CA VAL A 17 23.90 32.89 -19.01
C VAL A 17 22.55 33.28 -18.44
N LEU A 18 22.48 33.47 -17.12
CA LEU A 18 21.61 34.48 -16.53
C LEU A 18 22.14 34.81 -15.13
N LEU A 19 21.98 36.08 -14.75
CA LEU A 19 22.29 36.71 -13.45
C LEU A 19 23.68 37.34 -13.31
N LEU A 20 23.88 38.37 -14.14
CA LEU A 20 24.68 39.56 -13.82
C LEU A 20 23.77 40.61 -13.17
N ALA A 21 23.83 40.72 -11.84
CA ALA A 21 23.53 41.88 -10.98
C ALA A 21 23.46 41.33 -9.54
N THR A 22 24.39 41.60 -8.62
CA THR A 22 24.70 42.91 -8.04
C THR A 22 26.10 42.90 -7.41
N ILE A 23 26.91 43.91 -7.71
CA ILE A 23 28.22 44.15 -7.07
C ILE A 23 28.01 44.84 -5.71
N ARG A 24 28.57 44.27 -4.64
CA ARG A 24 28.98 44.98 -3.42
C ARG A 24 30.48 44.73 -3.19
N PRO A 25 31.22 45.69 -2.60
CA PRO A 25 32.68 45.67 -2.60
C PRO A 25 33.22 44.65 -1.58
N LEU A 26 34.24 43.88 -1.99
CA LEU A 26 35.00 43.01 -1.09
C LEU A 26 35.83 43.88 -0.12
N ILE A 27 35.62 43.67 1.17
CA ILE A 27 36.53 44.08 2.24
C ILE A 27 37.15 42.80 2.83
N ALA A 28 38.48 42.78 2.87
CA ALA A 28 39.39 42.02 3.74
C ALA A 28 39.18 40.49 3.89
N GLU A 29 40.03 39.72 3.22
CA GLU A 29 40.38 38.35 3.60
C GLU A 29 40.88 38.31 5.05
N SER A 30 40.15 37.64 5.93
CA SER A 30 40.60 37.38 7.29
C SER A 30 41.53 36.17 7.30
N ALA A 31 42.61 36.22 8.09
CA ALA A 31 43.55 35.11 8.26
C ALA A 31 42.89 33.79 8.76
N SER A 32 41.63 33.86 9.21
CA SER A 32 40.81 32.72 9.59
C SER A 32 40.28 31.93 8.37
N ASP A 33 39.99 32.61 7.26
CA ASP A 33 39.41 31.98 6.07
C ASP A 33 40.49 31.22 5.27
N ALA A 34 41.70 31.78 5.17
CA ALA A 34 42.85 31.09 4.58
C ALA A 34 43.19 29.79 5.34
N LYS A 35 43.14 29.82 6.67
CA LYS A 35 43.41 28.65 7.51
C LYS A 35 42.35 27.55 7.34
N ARG A 36 41.08 27.95 7.18
CA ARG A 36 39.97 27.02 6.92
C ARG A 36 40.05 26.40 5.53
N ILE A 37 40.51 27.16 4.53
CA ILE A 37 40.75 26.66 3.17
C ILE A 37 41.89 25.63 3.18
N GLU A 38 43.00 25.92 3.87
CA GLU A 38 44.13 24.99 3.97
C GLU A 38 43.74 23.68 4.68
N GLU A 39 42.91 23.77 5.72
CA GLU A 39 42.39 22.59 6.43
C GLU A 39 41.44 21.76 5.54
N LEU A 40 40.57 22.41 4.76
CA LEU A 40 39.69 21.74 3.80
C LEU A 40 40.47 21.08 2.66
N GLU A 41 41.49 21.74 2.12
CA GLU A 41 42.35 21.18 1.07
C GLU A 41 43.08 19.93 1.58
N ARG A 42 43.52 19.95 2.85
CA ARG A 42 44.14 18.80 3.50
C ARG A 42 43.16 17.64 3.67
N THR A 43 41.93 17.90 4.14
CA THR A 43 40.89 16.86 4.27
C THR A 43 40.52 16.26 2.91
N VAL A 44 40.42 17.08 1.87
CA VAL A 44 40.13 16.59 0.50
C VAL A 44 41.28 15.74 -0.04
N ALA A 45 42.53 16.09 0.25
CA ALA A 45 43.69 15.28 -0.13
C ALA A 45 43.70 13.92 0.60
N GLU A 46 43.33 13.90 1.87
CA GLU A 46 43.26 12.70 2.70
C GLU A 46 42.14 11.76 2.23
N LEU A 47 40.94 12.30 1.96
CA LEU A 47 39.81 11.56 1.40
C LEU A 47 40.13 11.00 0.00
N LYS A 48 40.83 11.75 -0.85
CA LYS A 48 41.26 11.24 -2.17
C LYS A 48 42.24 10.08 -2.03
N LYS A 49 43.10 10.10 -1.01
CA LYS A 49 44.04 9.03 -0.73
C LYS A 49 43.33 7.79 -0.18
N GLU A 50 42.37 7.96 0.72
CA GLU A 50 41.54 6.86 1.25
C GLU A 50 40.67 6.22 0.16
N VAL A 51 40.07 7.02 -0.73
CA VAL A 51 39.34 6.51 -1.90
C VAL A 51 40.26 5.76 -2.87
N ALA A 52 41.53 6.19 -3.02
CA ALA A 52 42.50 5.48 -3.85
C ALA A 52 42.97 4.16 -3.20
N GLU A 53 43.11 4.12 -1.88
CA GLU A 53 43.40 2.90 -1.12
C GLU A 53 42.22 1.94 -1.14
N LEU A 54 40.99 2.39 -0.89
CA LEU A 54 39.78 1.60 -1.01
C LEU A 54 39.59 1.03 -2.42
N LYS A 55 39.88 1.84 -3.46
CA LYS A 55 39.91 1.34 -4.84
C LYS A 55 40.96 0.25 -5.02
N LYS A 56 42.18 0.40 -4.49
CA LYS A 56 43.21 -0.67 -4.54
C LYS A 56 42.77 -1.93 -3.80
N THR A 57 42.10 -1.80 -2.65
CA THR A 57 41.55 -2.95 -1.90
C THR A 57 40.42 -3.63 -2.68
N GLN A 58 39.61 -2.86 -3.40
CA GLN A 58 38.53 -3.38 -4.24
C GLN A 58 39.03 -4.03 -5.54
N THR A 59 40.16 -3.56 -6.11
CA THR A 59 40.82 -4.26 -7.25
C THR A 59 41.64 -5.47 -6.82
N ALA A 60 42.00 -5.59 -5.53
CA ALA A 60 42.68 -6.76 -4.97
C ALA A 60 41.73 -7.92 -4.62
N SER A 61 40.42 -7.68 -4.57
CA SER A 61 39.39 -8.74 -4.46
C SER A 61 38.75 -9.04 -5.82
N LEU A 62 39.56 -9.45 -6.80
CA LEU A 62 39.04 -10.28 -7.89
C LEU A 62 38.79 -11.68 -7.30
N PRO A 63 37.62 -12.31 -7.54
CA PRO A 63 37.42 -13.68 -7.09
C PRO A 63 38.36 -14.59 -7.89
N GLU A 64 39.33 -15.21 -7.23
CA GLU A 64 40.06 -16.37 -7.75
C GLU A 64 39.03 -17.48 -8.02
N GLY A 65 38.53 -17.56 -9.25
CA GLY A 65 37.82 -18.74 -9.71
C GLY A 65 38.79 -19.92 -9.73
N LYS A 66 38.47 -21.01 -9.03
CA LYS A 66 39.25 -22.25 -9.12
C LYS A 66 39.22 -22.73 -10.57
N MET A 67 40.37 -22.70 -11.24
CA MET A 67 40.50 -23.26 -12.58
C MET A 67 40.65 -24.78 -12.48
N LYS A 68 39.85 -25.52 -13.26
CA LYS A 68 40.10 -26.95 -13.51
C LYS A 68 40.74 -27.13 -14.88
N THR A 69 41.79 -27.93 -14.94
CA THR A 69 42.44 -28.35 -16.19
C THR A 69 41.57 -29.41 -16.86
N LYS A 70 40.99 -29.10 -18.03
CA LYS A 70 40.29 -30.10 -18.85
C LYS A 70 41.23 -30.58 -19.94
N ILE A 71 41.71 -31.81 -19.82
CA ILE A 71 42.54 -32.45 -20.83
C ILE A 71 41.62 -32.95 -21.94
N THR A 72 41.81 -32.45 -23.16
CA THR A 72 41.06 -32.92 -24.34
C THR A 72 42.05 -33.47 -25.36
N TYR A 73 41.78 -34.67 -25.88
CA TYR A 73 42.66 -35.41 -26.79
C TYR A 73 42.06 -35.38 -28.21
N ASP A 74 42.79 -34.85 -29.19
CA ASP A 74 42.30 -34.73 -30.57
C ASP A 74 42.79 -35.85 -31.52
N GLY A 75 43.51 -36.84 -30.99
CA GLY A 75 44.01 -37.97 -31.77
C GLY A 75 45.51 -37.92 -32.09
N LYS A 76 46.22 -36.82 -31.82
CA LYS A 76 47.70 -36.78 -31.92
C LYS A 76 48.43 -36.08 -30.77
N THR A 77 47.82 -35.14 -30.05
CA THR A 77 48.44 -34.44 -28.90
C THR A 77 47.43 -34.07 -27.82
N TYR A 78 47.88 -34.02 -26.56
CA TYR A 78 47.08 -33.52 -25.44
C TYR A 78 47.18 -32.00 -25.37
N VAL A 79 46.04 -31.30 -25.27
CA VAL A 79 45.99 -29.85 -25.06
C VAL A 79 45.33 -29.56 -23.72
N GLU A 80 46.06 -28.91 -22.82
CA GLU A 80 45.54 -28.40 -21.56
C GLU A 80 44.92 -27.01 -21.78
N LYS A 81 43.62 -26.87 -21.50
CA LYS A 81 42.95 -25.56 -21.42
C LYS A 81 42.42 -25.34 -20.01
N ALA A 82 42.74 -24.18 -19.45
CA ALA A 82 42.15 -23.71 -18.21
C ALA A 82 40.77 -23.11 -18.51
N VAL A 83 39.72 -23.61 -17.86
CA VAL A 83 38.34 -23.12 -18.01
C VAL A 83 37.87 -22.57 -16.66
N VAL A 84 37.23 -21.40 -16.70
CA VAL A 84 36.62 -20.75 -15.53
C VAL A 84 35.44 -21.61 -15.05
N GLU A 85 35.43 -21.99 -13.78
CA GLU A 85 34.32 -22.72 -13.16
C GLU A 85 33.08 -21.80 -13.12
N GLU A 86 32.11 -22.06 -14.02
CA GLU A 86 30.81 -21.40 -13.97
C GLU A 86 30.18 -21.72 -12.61
N LYS A 87 29.87 -20.67 -11.83
CA LYS A 87 29.11 -20.84 -10.59
C LYS A 87 27.82 -21.57 -10.96
N PRO A 88 27.52 -22.72 -10.33
CA PRO A 88 26.26 -23.40 -10.60
C PRO A 88 25.11 -22.42 -10.36
N PRO A 89 24.00 -22.51 -11.13
CA PRO A 89 22.80 -21.76 -10.81
C PRO A 89 22.48 -21.94 -9.33
N VAL A 90 22.11 -20.86 -8.64
CA VAL A 90 21.62 -20.96 -7.27
C VAL A 90 20.28 -21.70 -7.34
N TYR A 91 20.31 -23.01 -7.16
CA TYR A 91 19.11 -23.81 -7.01
C TYR A 91 18.57 -23.56 -5.61
N VAL A 92 17.37 -22.99 -5.51
CA VAL A 92 16.61 -23.00 -4.26
C VAL A 92 16.23 -24.46 -4.02
N GLN A 93 16.93 -25.13 -3.10
CA GLN A 93 16.62 -26.49 -2.70
C GLN A 93 15.71 -26.47 -1.48
N GLN A 94 14.61 -27.21 -1.55
CA GLN A 94 13.67 -27.39 -0.45
C GLN A 94 14.40 -28.03 0.75
N ARG A 95 14.44 -27.33 1.90
CA ARG A 95 15.01 -27.88 3.15
C ARG A 95 13.97 -28.77 3.83
N GLY A 96 13.83 -30.01 3.35
CA GLY A 96 12.95 -31.02 3.92
C GLY A 96 11.75 -31.37 3.04
N PRO A 97 11.07 -32.51 3.24
CA PRO A 97 10.07 -33.05 2.32
C PRO A 97 8.71 -32.32 2.33
N GLU A 98 8.40 -31.53 3.37
CA GLU A 98 7.04 -31.04 3.66
C GLU A 98 6.78 -29.58 3.28
N LEU A 99 7.75 -28.88 2.69
CA LEU A 99 7.63 -27.47 2.37
C LEU A 99 6.98 -27.26 1.00
N LYS A 100 5.74 -26.77 0.98
CA LYS A 100 5.12 -26.23 -0.25
C LYS A 100 5.47 -24.74 -0.32
N LEU A 101 6.11 -24.31 -1.40
CA LEU A 101 6.39 -22.90 -1.67
C LEU A 101 5.66 -22.48 -2.95
N VAL A 102 4.99 -21.35 -2.89
CA VAL A 102 4.36 -20.70 -4.05
C VAL A 102 4.91 -19.28 -4.13
N LEU A 103 5.63 -19.00 -5.21
CA LEU A 103 5.97 -17.63 -5.61
C LEU A 103 4.82 -17.11 -6.46
N GLY A 104 4.27 -15.97 -6.10
CA GLY A 104 3.24 -15.31 -6.87
C GLY A 104 3.29 -13.81 -6.71
N GLY A 105 2.25 -13.15 -7.21
CA GLY A 105 2.15 -11.70 -7.09
C GLY A 105 1.04 -11.14 -7.96
N PHE A 106 1.00 -9.81 -8.02
CA PHE A 106 0.11 -9.12 -8.94
C PHE A 106 0.59 -7.71 -9.26
N VAL A 107 0.22 -7.25 -10.46
CA VAL A 107 0.46 -5.90 -10.94
C VAL A 107 -0.88 -5.25 -11.28
N GLN A 108 -1.05 -4.02 -10.83
CA GLN A 108 -2.19 -3.16 -11.18
C GLN A 108 -1.65 -1.85 -11.74
N VAL A 109 -2.01 -1.57 -13.00
CA VAL A 109 -1.70 -0.31 -13.66
C VAL A 109 -3.00 0.44 -13.89
N ASN A 110 -3.03 1.70 -13.44
CA ASN A 110 -4.16 2.60 -13.63
C ASN A 110 -3.85 3.62 -14.73
N PHE A 111 -4.86 3.96 -15.51
CA PHE A 111 -5.01 5.23 -16.21
C PHE A 111 -6.07 6.02 -15.45
N GLU A 112 -5.80 7.28 -15.13
CA GLU A 112 -6.67 8.17 -14.36
C GLU A 112 -6.77 9.49 -15.12
N ASP A 113 -7.98 10.04 -15.27
CA ASP A 113 -8.30 11.22 -16.09
C ASP A 113 -9.36 12.09 -15.39
N GLY A 114 -9.27 13.41 -15.55
CA GLY A 114 -10.17 14.37 -14.90
C GLY A 114 -9.64 14.88 -13.55
N ASP A 115 -10.46 14.83 -12.51
CA ASP A 115 -10.12 15.26 -11.15
C ASP A 115 -9.57 14.10 -10.34
N VAL A 116 -8.35 13.70 -10.72
CA VAL A 116 -7.71 12.49 -10.21
C VAL A 116 -7.60 12.50 -8.68
N SER A 117 -8.15 11.46 -8.05
CA SER A 117 -8.21 11.27 -6.59
C SER A 117 -9.05 12.32 -5.84
N ALA A 118 -9.88 13.12 -6.51
CA ALA A 118 -10.79 14.06 -5.85
C ALA A 118 -11.83 13.35 -4.98
N PHE A 119 -12.18 12.09 -5.31
CA PHE A 119 -13.01 11.25 -4.43
C PHE A 119 -12.36 10.99 -3.07
N GLU A 120 -11.03 11.08 -2.94
CA GLU A 120 -10.32 11.02 -1.65
C GLU A 120 -10.18 12.41 -0.98
N GLY A 121 -10.82 13.44 -1.52
CA GLY A 121 -10.68 14.82 -1.07
C GLY A 121 -9.41 15.53 -1.56
N ARG A 122 -8.71 14.98 -2.57
CA ARG A 122 -7.49 15.58 -3.13
C ARG A 122 -7.82 16.58 -4.23
N PHE A 123 -8.24 17.77 -3.82
CA PHE A 123 -8.48 18.91 -4.69
C PHE A 123 -7.73 20.15 -4.16
N GLY A 124 -7.86 21.30 -4.83
CA GLY A 124 -7.11 22.51 -4.48
C GLY A 124 -5.61 22.35 -4.74
N GLU A 125 -4.77 22.68 -3.76
CA GLU A 125 -3.30 22.59 -3.89
C GLU A 125 -2.79 21.15 -4.08
N THR A 126 -3.59 20.16 -3.70
CA THR A 126 -3.26 18.73 -3.82
C THR A 126 -3.83 18.09 -5.09
N ALA A 127 -4.49 18.88 -5.95
CA ALA A 127 -5.13 18.39 -7.16
C ALA A 127 -4.11 17.79 -8.13
N VAL A 128 -4.43 16.62 -8.65
CA VAL A 128 -3.68 15.95 -9.70
C VAL A 128 -4.59 15.83 -10.93
N LYS A 129 -3.99 15.90 -12.11
CA LYS A 129 -4.69 15.66 -13.39
C LYS A 129 -4.26 14.30 -13.96
N ASP A 130 -4.49 14.10 -15.25
CA ASP A 130 -4.38 12.81 -15.92
C ASP A 130 -3.03 12.13 -15.68
N ARG A 131 -3.04 10.85 -15.34
CA ARG A 131 -1.82 10.07 -15.08
C ARG A 131 -1.96 8.59 -15.43
N PHE A 132 -0.82 8.01 -15.81
CA PHE A 132 -0.61 6.58 -15.69
C PHE A 132 0.10 6.29 -14.38
N ARG A 133 -0.42 5.35 -13.59
CA ARG A 133 0.12 5.02 -12.27
C ARG A 133 0.30 3.52 -12.13
N LEU A 134 1.48 3.10 -11.69
CA LEU A 134 1.68 1.77 -11.13
C LEU A 134 1.06 1.75 -9.74
N ARG A 135 -0.22 1.36 -9.66
CA ARG A 135 -1.01 1.48 -8.44
C ARG A 135 -0.60 0.47 -7.37
N ARG A 136 -0.26 -0.75 -7.80
CA ARG A 136 0.32 -1.83 -6.97
C ARG A 136 1.22 -2.69 -7.84
N ALA A 137 2.36 -3.09 -7.29
CA ALA A 137 3.23 -4.10 -7.89
C ALA A 137 3.77 -4.96 -6.76
N ARG A 138 3.13 -6.10 -6.53
CA ARG A 138 3.43 -6.96 -5.39
C ARG A 138 3.98 -8.29 -5.81
N ILE A 139 4.94 -8.76 -5.03
CA ILE A 139 5.50 -10.11 -5.11
C ILE A 139 5.30 -10.72 -3.75
N ASN A 140 4.81 -11.96 -3.71
CA ASN A 140 4.67 -12.73 -2.50
C ASN A 140 5.27 -14.12 -2.61
N LEU A 141 5.73 -14.62 -1.47
CA LEU A 141 6.08 -16.00 -1.24
C LEU A 141 5.16 -16.51 -0.14
N THR A 142 4.38 -17.54 -0.43
CA THR A 142 3.56 -18.25 0.55
C THR A 142 4.03 -19.68 0.67
N GLY A 143 3.83 -20.28 1.84
CA GLY A 143 4.08 -21.70 1.98
C GLY A 143 3.44 -22.34 3.19
N ASP A 144 3.35 -23.67 3.11
CA ASP A 144 2.93 -24.55 4.20
C ASP A 144 4.15 -25.29 4.73
N PHE A 145 4.28 -25.38 6.04
CA PHE A 145 5.35 -26.05 6.75
C PHE A 145 4.80 -26.90 7.90
N ALA A 146 5.33 -28.12 8.05
CA ALA A 146 4.98 -29.05 9.12
C ALA A 146 3.46 -29.30 9.29
N GLU A 147 2.71 -29.25 8.19
CA GLU A 147 1.24 -29.44 8.08
C GLU A 147 0.35 -28.44 8.85
N GLN A 148 0.89 -27.70 9.80
CA GLN A 148 0.16 -26.87 10.76
C GLN A 148 0.60 -25.41 10.77
N PHE A 149 1.56 -25.03 9.94
CA PHE A 149 2.04 -23.66 9.83
C PHE A 149 1.97 -23.16 8.39
N ASP A 150 1.25 -22.08 8.17
CA ASP A 150 1.29 -21.33 6.93
C ASP A 150 1.96 -19.97 7.15
N PHE A 151 2.62 -19.46 6.11
CA PHE A 151 3.29 -18.18 6.17
C PHE A 151 3.14 -17.41 4.87
N LYS A 152 3.31 -16.09 4.95
CA LYS A 152 3.37 -15.19 3.81
C LYS A 152 4.45 -14.15 4.01
N VAL A 153 5.19 -13.87 2.94
CA VAL A 153 6.08 -12.71 2.82
C VAL A 153 5.71 -11.98 1.53
N GLU A 154 5.20 -10.76 1.61
CA GLU A 154 4.77 -9.93 0.49
C GLU A 154 5.38 -8.53 0.57
N GLY A 155 5.97 -8.09 -0.53
CA GLY A 155 6.49 -6.75 -0.72
C GLY A 155 5.75 -5.99 -1.81
N ASP A 156 5.67 -4.67 -1.68
CA ASP A 156 5.04 -3.78 -2.66
C ASP A 156 6.06 -2.75 -3.18
N PHE A 157 6.18 -2.66 -4.50
CA PHE A 157 7.02 -1.71 -5.23
C PHE A 157 6.25 -0.46 -5.69
N GLY A 158 4.94 -0.38 -5.46
CA GLY A 158 4.06 0.72 -5.89
C GLY A 158 3.96 1.91 -4.92
N GLN A 159 4.83 2.01 -3.91
CA GLN A 159 4.68 2.95 -2.78
C GLN A 159 5.06 4.42 -3.04
N SER A 160 5.22 4.86 -4.29
CA SER A 160 5.55 6.26 -4.58
C SER A 160 4.37 6.97 -5.25
N ASP A 161 3.93 8.07 -4.66
CA ASP A 161 3.01 9.05 -5.24
C ASP A 161 3.73 10.14 -6.06
N GLY A 162 5.07 10.05 -6.15
CA GLY A 162 5.91 10.94 -6.95
C GLY A 162 6.17 12.33 -6.34
N THR A 163 5.69 12.61 -5.13
CA THR A 163 5.77 13.94 -4.49
C THR A 163 6.88 14.05 -3.44
N SER A 164 7.43 12.94 -2.95
CA SER A 164 8.53 12.90 -1.95
C SER A 164 9.85 12.37 -2.54
N GLY A 165 10.98 12.90 -2.05
CA GLY A 165 12.33 12.74 -2.63
C GLY A 165 12.94 11.32 -2.62
N ASN A 166 12.29 10.33 -1.99
CA ASN A 166 12.77 8.94 -1.97
C ASN A 166 12.06 8.12 -3.06
N ARG A 167 12.64 8.16 -4.27
CA ARG A 167 12.17 7.41 -5.45
C ARG A 167 12.14 5.90 -5.21
N THR A 168 11.01 5.28 -5.54
CA THR A 168 10.67 3.85 -5.40
C THR A 168 10.94 3.28 -4.00
N ALA A 169 9.98 3.46 -3.08
CA ALA A 169 9.97 2.73 -1.82
C ALA A 169 9.52 1.28 -2.07
N PHE A 170 10.33 0.32 -1.62
CA PHE A 170 9.86 -1.04 -1.37
C PHE A 170 9.35 -1.09 0.07
N SER A 171 8.13 -1.55 0.28
CA SER A 171 7.58 -1.74 1.63
C SER A 171 7.10 -3.18 1.81
N ALA A 172 7.32 -3.74 2.99
CA ALA A 172 6.65 -4.98 3.35
C ALA A 172 5.16 -4.68 3.58
N THR A 173 4.31 -5.49 2.99
CA THR A 173 2.87 -5.46 3.26
C THR A 173 2.58 -6.54 4.28
N ASP A 174 2.63 -7.81 3.88
CA ASP A 174 2.33 -8.96 4.73
C ASP A 174 3.60 -9.77 5.04
N ILE A 175 3.96 -9.90 6.32
CA ILE A 175 5.04 -10.80 6.80
C ILE A 175 4.54 -11.48 8.06
N TRP A 176 4.05 -12.72 7.94
CA TRP A 176 3.44 -13.41 9.08
C TRP A 176 3.57 -14.92 9.00
N VAL A 177 3.37 -15.54 10.17
CA VAL A 177 3.21 -16.99 10.35
C VAL A 177 1.88 -17.22 11.07
N ASN A 178 1.15 -18.24 10.64
CA ASN A 178 -0.11 -18.67 11.25
C ASN A 178 0.02 -20.14 11.63
N TRP A 179 -0.26 -20.44 12.90
CA TRP A 179 -0.36 -21.79 13.41
C TRP A 179 -1.84 -22.20 13.40
N HIS A 180 -2.16 -23.22 12.59
CA HIS A 180 -3.53 -23.57 12.22
C HIS A 180 -3.92 -25.01 12.57
N GLU A 181 -3.31 -25.58 13.61
CA GLU A 181 -3.60 -26.95 14.07
C GLU A 181 -5.08 -27.15 14.42
N TYR A 182 -5.69 -26.16 15.09
CA TYR A 182 -7.10 -26.21 15.49
C TYR A 182 -7.92 -25.23 14.65
N PRO A 183 -8.85 -25.70 13.78
CA PRO A 183 -9.71 -24.80 13.00
C PRO A 183 -10.54 -23.83 13.86
N ALA A 184 -10.83 -24.23 15.10
CA ALA A 184 -11.56 -23.42 16.08
C ALA A 184 -10.70 -22.34 16.75
N ALA A 185 -9.37 -22.43 16.70
CA ALA A 185 -8.44 -21.54 17.40
C ALA A 185 -7.05 -21.58 16.73
N GLN A 186 -6.80 -20.62 15.84
CA GLN A 186 -5.56 -20.42 15.11
C GLN A 186 -4.86 -19.17 15.64
N ILE A 187 -3.53 -19.19 15.63
CA ILE A 187 -2.73 -18.06 16.12
C ILE A 187 -1.89 -17.54 14.96
N LYS A 188 -2.11 -16.27 14.59
CA LYS A 188 -1.30 -15.57 13.59
C LYS A 188 -0.45 -14.50 14.26
N VAL A 189 0.82 -14.39 13.85
CA VAL A 189 1.79 -13.44 14.39
C VAL A 189 2.62 -12.84 13.26
N GLY A 190 2.86 -11.53 13.33
CA GLY A 190 3.65 -10.79 12.33
C GLY A 190 2.98 -9.48 11.91
N GLN A 191 3.26 -9.05 10.68
CA GLN A 191 2.67 -7.88 10.04
C GLN A 191 1.59 -8.29 9.04
N TYR A 192 0.36 -7.85 9.26
CA TYR A 192 -0.80 -8.13 8.39
C TYR A 192 -1.92 -7.14 8.68
N LYS A 193 -3.01 -7.18 7.89
CA LYS A 193 -4.18 -6.34 8.14
C LYS A 193 -4.82 -6.70 9.48
N ALA A 194 -5.01 -5.73 10.36
CA ALA A 194 -5.80 -5.97 11.56
C ALA A 194 -7.24 -6.35 11.17
N PRO A 195 -7.91 -7.24 11.92
CA PRO A 195 -9.23 -7.77 11.57
C PRO A 195 -10.33 -6.72 11.83
N PHE A 196 -10.36 -5.66 11.04
CA PHE A 196 -11.31 -4.56 11.14
C PHE A 196 -11.78 -4.11 9.75
N GLY A 197 -13.08 -4.25 9.50
CA GLY A 197 -13.75 -3.80 8.30
C GLY A 197 -13.72 -4.77 7.11
N LEU A 198 -14.85 -4.90 6.42
CA LEU A 198 -15.05 -5.89 5.36
C LEU A 198 -14.26 -5.57 4.09
N GLU A 199 -14.38 -4.35 3.58
CA GLU A 199 -13.63 -3.94 2.39
C GLU A 199 -12.12 -3.93 2.65
N GLN A 200 -11.73 -3.55 3.87
CA GLN A 200 -10.33 -3.56 4.26
C GLN A 200 -9.78 -4.98 4.25
N LEU A 201 -10.49 -5.96 4.80
CA LEU A 201 -10.04 -7.36 4.81
C LEU A 201 -10.14 -8.03 3.44
N THR A 202 -10.94 -7.49 2.53
CA THR A 202 -11.02 -7.98 1.14
C THR A 202 -9.69 -7.75 0.41
N PRO A 203 -9.12 -8.78 -0.27
CA PRO A 203 -7.89 -8.62 -1.06
C PRO A 203 -8.02 -7.53 -2.12
N ASP A 204 -6.94 -6.76 -2.32
CA ASP A 204 -6.94 -5.62 -3.26
C ASP A 204 -7.34 -6.00 -4.69
N TYR A 205 -7.02 -7.23 -5.12
CA TYR A 205 -7.31 -7.73 -6.46
C TYR A 205 -8.74 -8.28 -6.60
N ALA A 206 -9.47 -8.49 -5.49
CA ALA A 206 -10.82 -9.06 -5.47
C ALA A 206 -11.92 -8.01 -5.34
N LEU A 207 -11.56 -6.73 -5.15
CA LEU A 207 -12.52 -5.62 -5.08
C LEU A 207 -13.30 -5.48 -6.41
N PHE A 208 -14.56 -5.05 -6.28
CA PHE A 208 -15.44 -4.73 -7.41
C PHE A 208 -15.16 -3.34 -8.00
N THR A 209 -14.62 -2.44 -7.19
CA THR A 209 -14.16 -1.10 -7.60
C THR A 209 -12.63 -1.06 -7.70
N ILE A 210 -12.12 -0.08 -8.43
CA ILE A 210 -10.69 0.10 -8.66
C ILE A 210 -9.99 0.57 -7.37
N GLU A 211 -10.60 1.49 -6.62
CA GLU A 211 -10.11 1.93 -5.31
C GLU A 211 -11.04 1.49 -4.19
N ARG A 212 -10.49 1.45 -2.97
CA ARG A 212 -11.31 1.29 -1.76
C ARG A 212 -12.10 2.57 -1.51
N THR A 213 -13.17 2.42 -0.76
CA THR A 213 -14.08 3.49 -0.42
C THR A 213 -13.43 4.51 0.53
N LEU A 214 -13.97 5.72 0.48
CA LEU A 214 -13.71 6.86 1.34
C LEU A 214 -13.63 6.48 2.84
N PRO A 215 -14.70 5.93 3.46
CA PRO A 215 -14.67 5.62 4.88
C PRO A 215 -13.71 4.49 5.22
N THR A 216 -13.52 3.50 4.34
CA THR A 216 -12.51 2.46 4.57
C THR A 216 -11.10 3.04 4.58
N GLY A 217 -10.78 3.93 3.65
CA GLY A 217 -9.48 4.62 3.59
C GLY A 217 -9.20 5.52 4.80
N ALA A 218 -10.24 6.13 5.37
CA ALA A 218 -10.13 7.07 6.48
C ALA A 218 -10.12 6.40 7.86
N ILE A 219 -10.91 5.34 8.06
CA ILE A 219 -11.25 4.81 9.40
C ILE A 219 -10.58 3.45 9.70
N THR A 220 -10.38 2.60 8.69
CA THR A 220 -9.81 1.27 8.94
C THR A 220 -8.30 1.34 9.14
N PRO A 221 -7.74 0.63 10.14
CA PRO A 221 -6.29 0.50 10.25
C PRO A 221 -5.74 -0.24 9.03
N ASP A 222 -4.59 0.20 8.52
CA ASP A 222 -3.81 -0.60 7.57
C ASP A 222 -3.22 -1.84 8.27
N ARG A 223 -2.11 -2.34 7.74
CA ARG A 223 -1.37 -3.43 8.33
C ARG A 223 -0.66 -3.00 9.59
N GLN A 224 -0.60 -3.93 10.53
CA GLN A 224 -0.11 -3.72 11.87
C GLN A 224 0.78 -4.90 12.26
N ILE A 225 1.77 -4.66 13.11
CA ILE A 225 2.58 -5.73 13.71
C ILE A 225 1.93 -6.15 15.02
N GLY A 226 1.67 -7.45 15.17
CA GLY A 226 1.00 -7.98 16.35
C GLY A 226 0.74 -9.49 16.27
N ALA A 227 -0.23 -9.92 17.07
CA ALA A 227 -0.72 -11.28 17.12
C ALA A 227 -2.25 -11.31 17.19
N GLU A 228 -2.87 -12.32 16.60
CA GLU A 228 -4.31 -12.57 16.72
C GLU A 228 -4.62 -14.04 16.98
N LEU A 229 -5.67 -14.25 17.76
CA LEU A 229 -6.38 -15.52 17.86
C LEU A 229 -7.63 -15.43 16.97
N TRP A 230 -7.82 -16.38 16.09
CA TRP A 230 -8.99 -16.43 15.21
C TRP A 230 -9.46 -17.86 14.96
N GLY A 231 -10.71 -18.05 14.57
CA GLY A 231 -11.16 -19.41 14.25
C GLY A 231 -12.64 -19.56 13.94
N LYS A 232 -12.97 -20.79 13.56
CA LYS A 232 -14.30 -21.26 13.18
C LYS A 232 -14.76 -22.34 14.17
N PRO A 233 -15.39 -21.97 15.29
CA PRO A 233 -15.65 -22.87 16.41
C PRO A 233 -16.56 -24.06 16.04
N PHE A 234 -17.40 -23.91 15.02
CA PHE A 234 -18.33 -24.95 14.59
C PHE A 234 -17.75 -25.96 13.61
N THR A 235 -16.48 -25.81 13.19
CA THR A 235 -15.86 -26.72 12.21
C THR A 235 -15.93 -28.18 12.65
N SER A 236 -15.72 -28.46 13.94
CA SER A 236 -15.72 -29.83 14.48
C SER A 236 -17.10 -30.30 14.96
N ILE A 237 -17.99 -29.38 15.35
CA ILE A 237 -19.28 -29.69 16.00
C ILE A 237 -20.44 -29.71 14.98
N TRP A 238 -20.46 -28.77 14.03
CA TRP A 238 -21.44 -28.70 12.96
C TRP A 238 -20.73 -28.52 11.60
N PRO A 239 -20.15 -29.58 11.02
CA PRO A 239 -19.35 -29.48 9.79
C PRO A 239 -20.10 -28.89 8.60
N GLU A 240 -21.41 -29.15 8.50
CA GLU A 240 -22.28 -28.58 7.46
C GLU A 240 -22.45 -27.06 7.59
N GLN A 241 -22.22 -26.51 8.78
CA GLN A 241 -22.31 -25.09 9.11
C GLN A 241 -20.98 -24.55 9.63
N LYS A 242 -19.85 -25.13 9.20
CA LYS A 242 -18.51 -24.74 9.66
C LYS A 242 -18.18 -23.25 9.46
N ASP A 243 -18.82 -22.61 8.48
CA ASP A 243 -18.63 -21.18 8.16
C ASP A 243 -19.63 -20.26 8.89
N LEU A 244 -20.54 -20.80 9.71
CA LEU A 244 -21.61 -20.02 10.36
C LEU A 244 -21.07 -18.90 11.24
N LEU A 245 -19.98 -19.15 11.96
CA LEU A 245 -19.32 -18.18 12.83
C LEU A 245 -17.82 -18.21 12.60
N THR A 246 -17.23 -17.04 12.40
CA THR A 246 -15.79 -16.81 12.49
C THR A 246 -15.54 -15.68 13.48
N TYR A 247 -14.55 -15.83 14.37
CA TYR A 247 -14.17 -14.78 15.32
C TYR A 247 -12.69 -14.44 15.18
N TYR A 248 -12.35 -13.21 15.53
CA TYR A 248 -11.00 -12.68 15.56
C TYR A 248 -10.82 -11.82 16.82
N ALA A 249 -9.69 -11.99 17.49
CA ALA A 249 -9.27 -11.16 18.61
C ALA A 249 -7.76 -10.90 18.49
N GLY A 250 -7.36 -9.65 18.28
CA GLY A 250 -5.98 -9.26 18.00
C GLY A 250 -5.44 -8.18 18.93
N ILE A 251 -4.13 -8.24 19.14
CA ILE A 251 -3.32 -7.24 19.85
C ILE A 251 -2.16 -6.81 18.95
N PHE A 252 -2.01 -5.52 18.76
CA PHE A 252 -1.07 -4.93 17.80
C PHE A 252 -0.38 -3.70 18.39
N ASN A 253 0.76 -3.29 17.82
CA ASN A 253 1.47 -2.09 18.26
C ASN A 253 0.68 -0.79 18.01
N GLY A 254 -0.20 -0.74 17.02
CA GLY A 254 -1.06 0.42 16.72
C GLY A 254 -0.42 1.47 15.79
N ASN A 255 0.91 1.47 15.67
CA ASN A 255 1.68 2.45 14.91
C ASN A 255 1.83 2.15 13.41
N GLY A 256 1.13 1.15 12.88
CA GLY A 256 1.08 0.87 11.46
C GLY A 256 2.18 -0.07 10.96
N ARG A 257 2.29 -0.18 9.64
CA ARG A 257 3.18 -1.15 8.99
C ARG A 257 4.59 -0.61 8.80
N ASN A 258 5.54 -1.52 8.71
CA ASN A 258 6.98 -1.26 8.53
C ASN A 258 7.62 -0.49 9.69
N ILE A 259 6.99 -0.50 10.88
CA ILE A 259 7.57 0.00 12.14
C ILE A 259 7.85 -1.19 13.05
N THR A 260 9.12 -1.60 13.12
CA THR A 260 9.52 -2.86 13.75
C THR A 260 9.51 -2.85 15.29
N VAL A 261 9.20 -1.71 15.90
CA VAL A 261 9.18 -1.53 17.36
C VAL A 261 7.84 -0.91 17.77
N ASN A 262 7.37 -1.27 18.97
CA ASN A 262 6.33 -0.50 19.62
C ASN A 262 6.96 0.82 20.07
N ASP A 263 6.46 1.94 19.57
CA ASP A 263 6.95 3.28 19.89
C ASP A 263 6.43 3.79 21.23
N ASN A 264 5.55 3.02 21.88
CA ASN A 264 4.94 3.37 23.14
C ASN A 264 4.68 2.13 24.03
N ASN A 265 4.01 2.33 25.19
CA ASN A 265 3.72 1.27 26.17
C ASN A 265 2.26 0.79 26.14
N ASN A 266 1.53 1.07 25.06
CA ASN A 266 0.15 0.68 24.83
C ASN A 266 0.09 -0.26 23.62
N PHE A 267 -1.04 -0.95 23.49
CA PHE A 267 -1.36 -1.76 22.33
C PHE A 267 -2.71 -1.33 21.76
N MET A 268 -2.87 -1.55 20.46
CA MET A 268 -4.15 -1.56 19.79
C MET A 268 -4.81 -2.93 19.96
N PHE A 269 -6.07 -2.93 20.37
CA PHE A 269 -6.91 -4.11 20.49
C PHE A 269 -7.97 -4.09 19.40
N VAL A 270 -8.16 -5.21 18.71
CA VAL A 270 -9.16 -5.35 17.64
C VAL A 270 -9.93 -6.64 17.82
N GLY A 271 -11.26 -6.57 17.68
CA GLY A 271 -12.13 -7.74 17.67
C GLY A 271 -13.08 -7.71 16.49
N ARG A 272 -13.28 -8.86 15.85
CA ARG A 272 -14.27 -9.02 14.76
C ARG A 272 -15.06 -10.30 14.93
N LEU A 273 -16.35 -10.22 14.63
CA LEU A 273 -17.24 -11.37 14.49
C LEU A 273 -17.81 -11.38 13.08
N GLU A 274 -17.83 -12.55 12.46
CA GLU A 274 -18.47 -12.78 11.17
C GLU A 274 -19.49 -13.90 11.30
N LEU A 275 -20.70 -13.63 10.84
CA LEU A 275 -21.81 -14.57 10.82
C LEU A 275 -22.22 -14.87 9.38
N GLN A 276 -22.28 -16.14 9.01
CA GLN A 276 -22.84 -16.59 7.74
C GLN A 276 -24.11 -17.40 7.98
N PRO A 277 -25.24 -16.75 8.35
CA PRO A 277 -26.48 -17.45 8.69
C PRO A 277 -27.07 -18.24 7.50
N PHE A 278 -26.68 -17.88 6.27
CA PHE A 278 -27.18 -18.52 5.07
C PHE A 278 -26.09 -18.68 4.01
N LYS A 279 -26.00 -19.90 3.47
CA LYS A 279 -25.17 -20.28 2.32
C LYS A 279 -25.85 -21.44 1.62
N GLY A 280 -26.34 -21.24 0.40
CA GLY A 280 -27.14 -22.25 -0.27
C GLY A 280 -27.67 -21.77 -1.60
N LYS A 281 -28.98 -21.99 -1.82
CA LYS A 281 -29.65 -21.54 -3.04
C LYS A 281 -30.96 -20.81 -2.74
N ILE A 282 -31.17 -19.66 -3.37
CA ILE A 282 -32.46 -18.96 -3.44
C ILE A 282 -32.97 -19.08 -4.87
N ALA A 283 -34.18 -19.59 -5.06
CA ALA A 283 -34.77 -19.82 -6.39
C ALA A 283 -33.83 -20.58 -7.36
N GLY A 284 -33.06 -21.55 -6.86
CA GLY A 284 -32.11 -22.34 -7.63
C GLY A 284 -30.75 -21.66 -7.91
N GLN A 285 -30.62 -20.36 -7.62
CA GLN A 285 -29.37 -19.60 -7.78
C GLN A 285 -28.48 -19.76 -6.56
N LYS A 286 -27.15 -19.81 -6.74
CA LYS A 286 -26.20 -19.76 -5.62
C LYS A 286 -26.45 -18.48 -4.81
N SER A 287 -26.48 -18.58 -3.49
CA SER A 287 -26.76 -17.43 -2.65
C SER A 287 -26.14 -17.55 -1.27
N PHE A 288 -25.77 -16.42 -0.67
CA PHE A 288 -25.34 -16.38 0.72
C PHE A 288 -25.62 -15.01 1.35
N LEU A 289 -25.64 -14.98 2.69
CA LEU A 289 -25.62 -13.77 3.49
C LEU A 289 -24.47 -13.89 4.49
N LYS A 290 -23.55 -12.92 4.47
CA LYS A 290 -22.52 -12.73 5.48
C LYS A 290 -22.78 -11.41 6.20
N LEU A 291 -22.65 -11.41 7.51
CA LEU A 291 -22.75 -10.23 8.38
C LEU A 291 -21.45 -10.14 9.17
N GLY A 292 -20.98 -8.92 9.41
CA GLY A 292 -19.78 -8.67 10.20
C GLY A 292 -19.98 -7.51 11.18
N GLY A 293 -19.18 -7.53 12.23
CA GLY A 293 -19.09 -6.42 13.17
C GLY A 293 -17.71 -6.39 13.83
N ASP A 294 -17.20 -5.19 14.02
CA ASP A 294 -15.84 -4.95 14.50
C ASP A 294 -15.81 -3.94 15.64
N VAL A 295 -14.82 -4.06 16.50
CA VAL A 295 -14.47 -3.07 17.52
C VAL A 295 -12.95 -2.90 17.55
N LEU A 296 -12.51 -1.68 17.79
CA LEU A 296 -11.11 -1.31 17.90
C LEU A 296 -10.92 -0.33 19.05
N ASN A 297 -9.84 -0.49 19.81
CA ASN A 297 -9.34 0.52 20.73
C ASN A 297 -7.84 0.67 20.54
N SER A 298 -7.35 1.90 20.41
CA SER A 298 -5.92 2.20 20.37
C SER A 298 -5.56 3.40 21.23
N ARG A 299 -4.27 3.50 21.56
CA ARG A 299 -3.64 4.66 22.17
C ARG A 299 -2.33 4.88 21.45
N ASP A 300 -2.29 5.89 20.61
CA ASP A 300 -1.16 6.12 19.72
C ASP A 300 -0.39 7.38 20.18
N GLU A 301 0.87 7.48 19.81
CA GLU A 301 1.74 8.61 20.12
C GLU A 301 1.82 9.60 18.94
N GLN A 302 2.42 10.77 19.20
CA GLN A 302 2.67 11.78 18.17
C GLN A 302 3.40 11.18 16.95
N GLY A 303 2.97 11.56 15.75
CA GLY A 303 3.59 11.14 14.49
C GLY A 303 2.98 9.90 13.84
N VAL A 304 2.08 9.18 14.52
CA VAL A 304 1.32 8.09 13.90
C VAL A 304 0.30 8.67 12.93
N ASN A 305 0.27 8.16 11.69
CA ASN A 305 -0.81 8.46 10.75
C ASN A 305 -1.97 7.48 10.99
N ILE A 306 -3.14 8.03 11.34
CA ILE A 306 -4.34 7.24 11.68
C ILE A 306 -5.27 7.02 10.48
N SER A 307 -4.90 7.51 9.28
CA SER A 307 -5.69 7.36 8.04
C SER A 307 -4.88 6.68 6.94
N GLN A 308 -5.34 5.50 6.49
CA GLN A 308 -4.59 4.68 5.51
C GLN A 308 -4.47 5.37 4.15
N SER A 309 -5.58 5.89 3.63
CA SER A 309 -5.61 6.54 2.31
C SER A 309 -5.24 8.03 2.37
N SER A 310 -4.83 8.52 3.55
CA SER A 310 -4.42 9.91 3.77
C SER A 310 -5.53 10.93 3.47
N ASN A 311 -6.77 10.59 3.83
CA ASN A 311 -7.99 11.33 3.51
C ASN A 311 -8.82 11.62 4.78
N LEU A 312 -8.21 12.20 5.81
CA LEU A 312 -8.91 12.43 7.09
C LEU A 312 -8.76 13.85 7.66
N LEU A 313 -7.59 14.48 7.59
CA LEU A 313 -7.41 15.85 8.08
C LEU A 313 -8.07 16.84 7.12
N VAL A 314 -8.96 17.70 7.63
CA VAL A 314 -9.67 18.71 6.81
C VAL A 314 -8.87 20.01 6.75
N ASN A 315 -8.35 20.33 5.58
CA ASN A 315 -7.59 21.55 5.33
C ASN A 315 -8.51 22.79 5.25
N ASP A 316 -7.92 23.99 5.19
CA ASP A 316 -8.67 25.25 5.17
C ASP A 316 -9.51 25.46 3.90
N ASP A 317 -9.12 24.83 2.79
CA ASP A 317 -9.86 24.83 1.53
C ASP A 317 -10.84 23.64 1.39
N GLY A 318 -11.02 22.85 2.45
CA GLY A 318 -11.86 21.65 2.48
C GLY A 318 -11.23 20.40 1.88
N SER A 319 -10.00 20.47 1.34
CA SER A 319 -9.29 19.28 0.86
C SER A 319 -8.90 18.38 2.04
N LEU A 320 -8.72 17.09 1.76
CA LEU A 320 -8.33 16.11 2.76
C LEU A 320 -6.85 15.75 2.64
N SER A 321 -6.21 15.53 3.78
CA SER A 321 -4.82 15.13 3.88
C SER A 321 -4.62 14.06 4.98
N PRO A 322 -3.44 13.43 5.10
CA PRO A 322 -3.24 12.45 6.15
C PRO A 322 -3.33 13.09 7.54
N PHE A 323 -4.12 12.50 8.43
CA PHE A 323 -4.13 12.90 9.83
C PHE A 323 -2.96 12.24 10.56
N VAL A 324 -1.81 12.93 10.56
CA VAL A 324 -0.66 12.60 11.40
C VAL A 324 -0.88 13.21 12.77
N LEU A 325 -0.93 12.39 13.82
CA LEU A 325 -1.22 12.84 15.18
C LEU A 325 -0.24 13.94 15.63
N PRO A 326 -0.70 15.17 15.90
CA PRO A 326 0.18 16.25 16.37
C PRO A 326 0.56 16.05 17.85
N SER A 327 -0.24 15.31 18.61
CA SER A 327 0.01 14.89 19.99
C SER A 327 -0.60 13.50 20.22
N ALA A 328 -0.23 12.84 21.31
CA ALA A 328 -0.77 11.52 21.66
C ALA A 328 -2.31 11.49 21.73
N ASP A 329 -2.91 10.36 21.38
CA ASP A 329 -4.36 10.19 21.30
C ASP A 329 -4.87 8.88 21.92
N GLN A 330 -6.17 8.78 22.07
CA GLN A 330 -6.91 7.54 22.30
C GLN A 330 -8.05 7.45 21.29
N ARG A 331 -8.16 6.27 20.65
CA ARG A 331 -9.18 6.01 19.63
C ARG A 331 -10.05 4.83 20.01
N THR A 332 -11.31 4.94 19.64
CA THR A 332 -12.25 3.82 19.66
C THR A 332 -13.04 3.81 18.37
N ALA A 333 -13.05 2.69 17.67
CA ALA A 333 -13.78 2.54 16.43
C ALA A 333 -14.67 1.29 16.46
N TRP A 334 -15.73 1.31 15.66
CA TRP A 334 -16.58 0.16 15.43
C TRP A 334 -17.14 0.21 14.01
N SER A 335 -17.47 -0.97 13.48
CA SER A 335 -18.12 -1.11 12.18
C SER A 335 -19.13 -2.24 12.18
N VAL A 336 -20.07 -2.16 11.23
CA VAL A 336 -21.00 -3.23 10.90
C VAL A 336 -21.06 -3.37 9.39
N ASP A 337 -21.05 -4.61 8.91
CA ASP A 337 -21.03 -4.92 7.49
C ASP A 337 -21.99 -6.06 7.12
N ALA A 338 -22.40 -6.06 5.85
CA ALA A 338 -23.20 -7.12 5.26
C ALA A 338 -22.79 -7.35 3.80
N TRP A 339 -22.74 -8.63 3.40
CA TRP A 339 -22.58 -9.05 2.02
C TRP A 339 -23.64 -10.10 1.69
N PHE A 340 -24.53 -9.74 0.77
CA PHE A 340 -25.56 -10.59 0.24
C PHE A 340 -25.29 -10.93 -1.24
N GLU A 341 -25.25 -12.21 -1.57
CA GLU A 341 -25.13 -12.71 -2.95
C GLU A 341 -26.40 -13.48 -3.32
N VAL A 342 -26.98 -13.20 -4.49
CA VAL A 342 -28.03 -14.01 -5.11
C VAL A 342 -27.80 -14.11 -6.62
N GLY A 343 -27.31 -15.26 -7.06
CA GLY A 343 -27.06 -15.55 -8.46
C GLY A 343 -26.02 -14.59 -9.05
N PRO A 344 -26.38 -13.77 -10.05
CA PRO A 344 -25.48 -12.79 -10.64
C PRO A 344 -25.35 -11.49 -9.83
N PHE A 345 -26.14 -11.30 -8.78
CA PHE A 345 -26.23 -10.05 -8.02
C PHE A 345 -25.49 -10.15 -6.68
N ASP A 346 -24.74 -9.10 -6.36
CA ASP A 346 -24.09 -8.87 -5.08
C ASP A 346 -24.54 -7.52 -4.51
N LEU A 347 -24.80 -7.47 -3.21
CA LEU A 347 -25.00 -6.25 -2.45
C LEU A 347 -24.12 -6.28 -1.21
N ILE A 348 -23.25 -5.29 -1.10
CA ILE A 348 -22.30 -5.13 0.00
C ILE A 348 -22.55 -3.77 0.64
N GLY A 349 -22.61 -3.71 1.96
CA GLY A 349 -22.71 -2.46 2.69
C GLY A 349 -21.89 -2.51 3.97
N GLU A 350 -21.30 -1.38 4.34
CA GLU A 350 -20.52 -1.24 5.56
C GLU A 350 -20.69 0.18 6.11
N TYR A 351 -20.86 0.29 7.42
CA TYR A 351 -20.80 1.56 8.17
C TYR A 351 -19.64 1.49 9.16
N LEU A 352 -18.87 2.56 9.24
CA LEU A 352 -17.72 2.69 10.14
C LEU A 352 -17.82 4.00 10.92
N GLN A 353 -17.36 3.98 12.18
CA GLN A 353 -17.21 5.17 13.00
C GLN A 353 -15.97 5.04 13.86
N GLU A 354 -15.22 6.14 13.98
CA GLU A 354 -14.11 6.27 14.92
C GLU A 354 -14.21 7.57 15.71
N ARG A 355 -14.01 7.46 17.01
CA ARG A 355 -13.83 8.60 17.90
C ARG A 355 -12.35 8.77 18.22
N VAL A 356 -11.82 9.97 17.96
CA VAL A 356 -10.43 10.34 18.20
C VAL A 356 -10.38 11.39 19.31
N GLN A 357 -9.63 11.11 20.36
CA GLN A 357 -9.53 12.00 21.52
C GLN A 357 -8.06 12.24 21.88
N GLY A 358 -7.67 13.50 21.99
CA GLY A 358 -6.34 13.85 22.45
C GLY A 358 -6.10 13.42 23.90
N ARG A 359 -4.89 12.96 24.21
CA ARG A 359 -4.47 12.61 25.57
C ARG A 359 -3.39 13.54 26.11
N THR A 360 -3.50 13.91 27.38
CA THR A 360 -2.40 14.54 28.12
C THR A 360 -1.37 13.49 28.48
N VAL A 361 -0.13 13.64 28.01
CA VAL A 361 1.00 12.75 28.31
C VAL A 361 2.12 13.58 28.91
N ASN A 362 2.67 13.14 30.06
CA ASN A 362 3.75 13.84 30.77
C ASN A 362 3.46 15.32 31.06
N GLY A 363 2.19 15.69 31.28
CA GLY A 363 1.77 17.07 31.54
C GLY A 363 1.63 17.95 30.29
N VAL A 364 1.90 17.42 29.09
CA VAL A 364 1.70 18.12 27.82
C VAL A 364 0.24 17.91 27.37
N PRO A 365 -0.57 18.98 27.23
CA PRO A 365 -1.96 18.86 26.78
C PRO A 365 -2.05 18.51 25.28
N PRO A 366 -3.21 18.00 24.81
CA PRO A 366 -3.41 17.72 23.39
C PRO A 366 -3.33 18.97 22.51
N GLU A 367 -2.82 18.79 21.29
CA GLU A 367 -2.63 19.84 20.29
C GLU A 367 -3.73 19.86 19.20
N PHE A 368 -4.79 19.06 19.38
CA PHE A 368 -5.92 18.99 18.45
C PHE A 368 -7.25 18.82 19.19
N ALA A 369 -8.34 19.24 18.55
CA ALA A 369 -9.68 19.07 19.09
C ALA A 369 -10.16 17.61 18.90
N ASN A 370 -10.87 17.07 19.87
CA ASN A 370 -11.50 15.76 19.73
C ASN A 370 -12.52 15.80 18.58
N PHE A 371 -12.57 14.74 17.78
CA PHE A 371 -13.52 14.61 16.68
C PHE A 371 -14.07 13.18 16.60
N THR A 372 -15.13 13.01 15.84
CA THR A 372 -15.70 11.69 15.50
C THR A 372 -15.87 11.66 13.99
N THR A 373 -15.16 10.76 13.35
CA THR A 373 -15.27 10.51 11.92
C THR A 373 -16.19 9.31 11.69
N ASP A 374 -17.05 9.38 10.70
CA ASP A 374 -17.97 8.30 10.36
C ASP A 374 -18.29 8.28 8.87
N GLY A 375 -18.74 7.13 8.39
CA GLY A 375 -19.12 7.02 6.99
C GLY A 375 -19.62 5.64 6.63
N PHE A 376 -20.12 5.52 5.41
CA PHE A 376 -20.64 4.27 4.90
C PHE A 376 -20.35 4.14 3.41
N TYR A 377 -20.44 2.91 2.93
CA TYR A 377 -20.60 2.64 1.52
C TYR A 377 -21.65 1.56 1.28
N VAL A 378 -22.23 1.58 0.09
CA VAL A 378 -23.07 0.51 -0.45
C VAL A 378 -22.59 0.23 -1.87
N THR A 379 -22.21 -1.02 -2.15
CA THR A 379 -21.77 -1.49 -3.47
C THR A 379 -22.75 -2.54 -3.99
N GLY A 380 -23.34 -2.29 -5.15
CA GLY A 380 -24.13 -3.25 -5.91
C GLY A 380 -23.33 -3.76 -7.11
N GLY A 381 -23.22 -5.07 -7.26
CA GLY A 381 -22.60 -5.73 -8.41
C GLY A 381 -23.62 -6.60 -9.15
N TYR A 382 -23.58 -6.62 -10.49
CA TYR A 382 -24.39 -7.52 -11.29
C TYR A 382 -23.63 -8.07 -12.50
N PHE A 383 -23.52 -9.39 -12.61
CA PHE A 383 -22.96 -10.04 -13.80
C PHE A 383 -23.93 -9.98 -14.99
N LEU A 384 -23.71 -9.01 -15.88
CA LEU A 384 -24.39 -8.90 -17.17
C LEU A 384 -24.11 -10.11 -18.07
N VAL A 385 -22.87 -10.62 -18.02
CA VAL A 385 -22.48 -11.90 -18.62
C VAL A 385 -21.83 -12.73 -17.52
N PRO A 386 -22.38 -13.93 -17.20
CA PRO A 386 -21.90 -14.73 -16.09
C PRO A 386 -20.38 -14.90 -16.08
N LYS A 387 -19.73 -14.49 -14.97
CA LYS A 387 -18.28 -14.60 -14.75
C LYS A 387 -17.39 -13.88 -15.77
N LYS A 388 -17.95 -13.01 -16.61
CA LYS A 388 -17.22 -12.35 -17.72
C LYS A 388 -17.38 -10.84 -17.71
N LEU A 389 -18.60 -10.33 -17.55
CA LEU A 389 -18.86 -8.90 -17.55
C LEU A 389 -19.74 -8.56 -16.36
N GLN A 390 -19.25 -7.71 -15.47
CA GLN A 390 -19.96 -7.24 -14.28
C GLN A 390 -20.14 -5.72 -14.38
N ALA A 391 -21.35 -5.24 -14.11
CA ALA A 391 -21.63 -3.84 -13.83
C ALA A 391 -21.60 -3.60 -12.32
N VAL A 392 -21.07 -2.47 -11.91
CA VAL A 392 -20.91 -2.09 -10.51
C VAL A 392 -21.44 -0.68 -10.31
N VAL A 393 -22.21 -0.47 -9.25
CA VAL A 393 -22.59 0.85 -8.75
C VAL A 393 -22.20 0.93 -7.28
N GLN A 394 -21.56 2.02 -6.87
CA GLN A 394 -21.21 2.24 -5.47
C GLN A 394 -21.63 3.66 -5.06
N TRP A 395 -22.22 3.78 -3.88
CA TRP A 395 -22.47 5.05 -3.21
C TRP A 395 -21.70 5.04 -1.89
N GLN A 396 -20.99 6.14 -1.61
CA GLN A 396 -20.17 6.27 -0.42
C GLN A 396 -20.27 7.68 0.16
N TYR A 397 -20.08 7.77 1.48
CA TYR A 397 -20.04 9.00 2.25
C TYR A 397 -18.99 8.90 3.34
N LEU A 398 -18.28 10.00 3.57
CA LEU A 398 -17.37 10.19 4.69
C LEU A 398 -17.63 11.56 5.31
N ASN A 399 -17.78 11.56 6.63
CA ASN A 399 -17.77 12.72 7.50
C ASN A 399 -16.47 12.71 8.32
N PRO A 400 -15.47 13.55 8.01
CA PRO A 400 -14.26 13.69 8.83
C PRO A 400 -14.55 14.19 10.25
N GLY A 401 -15.58 15.03 10.43
CA GLY A 401 -16.07 15.48 11.73
C GLY A 401 -15.19 16.52 12.44
N GLN A 402 -14.36 17.26 11.71
CA GLN A 402 -13.42 18.26 12.23
C GLN A 402 -13.88 19.71 11.98
N LYS A 403 -14.65 19.95 10.92
CA LYS A 403 -15.21 21.26 10.55
C LYS A 403 -16.71 21.15 10.28
N GLY A 404 -17.39 22.29 10.21
CA GLY A 404 -18.81 22.31 9.84
C GLY A 404 -18.98 21.98 8.35
N ASN A 405 -19.92 21.10 8.03
CA ASN A 405 -20.22 20.63 6.67
C ASN A 405 -18.98 20.05 5.95
N ASP A 406 -18.12 19.27 6.62
CA ASP A 406 -16.91 18.70 6.00
C ASP A 406 -17.13 17.34 5.31
N GLY A 407 -18.38 16.98 5.04
CA GLY A 407 -18.75 15.74 4.37
C GLY A 407 -18.29 15.68 2.91
N LEU A 408 -17.89 14.48 2.49
CA LEU A 408 -17.67 14.12 1.09
C LEU A 408 -18.57 12.93 0.73
N TYR A 409 -19.28 13.03 -0.39
CA TYR A 409 -20.03 11.91 -0.94
C TYR A 409 -19.67 11.66 -2.40
N SER A 410 -19.69 10.39 -2.81
CA SER A 410 -19.43 10.01 -4.20
C SER A 410 -20.37 8.93 -4.67
N ILE A 411 -20.72 8.99 -5.96
CA ILE A 411 -21.34 7.88 -6.68
C ILE A 411 -20.37 7.38 -7.76
N LEU A 412 -20.25 6.08 -7.88
CA LEU A 412 -19.41 5.39 -8.84
C LEU A 412 -20.24 4.47 -9.71
N GLY A 413 -20.03 4.54 -11.02
CA GLY A 413 -20.52 3.57 -12.00
C GLY A 413 -19.33 2.90 -12.69
N GLY A 414 -19.36 1.57 -12.81
CA GLY A 414 -18.22 0.83 -13.35
C GLY A 414 -18.55 -0.45 -14.09
N LEU A 415 -17.58 -0.90 -14.90
CA LEU A 415 -17.61 -2.17 -15.61
C LEU A 415 -16.32 -2.95 -15.35
N ASN A 416 -16.47 -4.23 -15.05
CA ASN A 416 -15.36 -5.18 -14.90
C ASN A 416 -15.47 -6.27 -15.97
N TYR A 417 -14.41 -6.46 -16.75
CA TYR A 417 -14.28 -7.54 -17.72
C TYR A 417 -13.25 -8.58 -17.25
N TYR A 418 -13.74 -9.76 -16.89
CA TYR A 418 -12.96 -10.87 -16.34
C TYR A 418 -12.49 -11.78 -17.47
N ILE A 419 -11.22 -11.63 -17.88
CA ILE A 419 -10.62 -12.47 -18.90
C ILE A 419 -10.35 -13.86 -18.31
N HIS A 420 -9.74 -13.89 -17.12
CA HIS A 420 -9.44 -15.09 -16.35
C HIS A 420 -9.72 -14.88 -14.84
N GLY A 421 -10.98 -14.73 -14.47
CA GLY A 421 -11.33 -14.41 -13.07
C GLY A 421 -10.60 -13.14 -12.60
N ASP A 422 -10.23 -13.09 -11.32
CA ASP A 422 -9.44 -11.97 -10.79
C ASP A 422 -7.97 -12.00 -11.23
N ASP A 423 -7.49 -13.11 -11.80
CA ASP A 423 -6.10 -13.23 -12.23
C ASP A 423 -5.79 -12.33 -13.44
N LEU A 424 -6.78 -12.10 -14.30
CA LEU A 424 -6.66 -11.15 -15.40
C LEU A 424 -8.00 -10.48 -15.65
N LYS A 425 -8.09 -9.20 -15.26
CA LYS A 425 -9.29 -8.38 -15.47
C LYS A 425 -8.97 -6.95 -15.88
N LEU A 426 -9.90 -6.39 -16.64
CA LEU A 426 -9.94 -4.98 -17.03
C LEU A 426 -11.09 -4.31 -16.30
N MET A 427 -10.86 -3.11 -15.77
CA MET A 427 -11.88 -2.37 -15.02
C MET A 427 -11.94 -0.95 -15.54
N VAL A 428 -13.13 -0.36 -15.57
CA VAL A 428 -13.33 1.08 -15.79
C VAL A 428 -14.33 1.56 -14.76
N ASN A 429 -14.02 2.65 -14.06
CA ASN A 429 -14.91 3.32 -13.13
C ASN A 429 -15.02 4.80 -13.52
N TYR A 430 -16.22 5.33 -13.48
CA TYR A 430 -16.49 6.77 -13.46
C TYR A 430 -16.99 7.12 -12.06
N ILE A 431 -16.42 8.16 -11.47
CA ILE A 431 -16.69 8.59 -10.11
C ILE A 431 -17.07 10.06 -10.16
N HIS A 432 -18.22 10.39 -9.59
CA HIS A 432 -18.64 11.77 -9.37
C HIS A 432 -18.68 12.02 -7.87
N THR A 433 -18.02 13.08 -7.42
CA THR A 433 -17.83 13.42 -6.01
C THR A 433 -18.31 14.82 -5.72
N TRP A 434 -18.89 15.02 -4.55
CA TRP A 434 -19.31 16.32 -4.04
C TRP A 434 -18.66 16.58 -2.68
N SER A 435 -18.33 17.85 -2.44
CA SER A 435 -17.82 18.35 -1.15
C SER A 435 -18.83 19.29 -0.51
N ASP A 436 -19.40 18.88 0.63
CA ASP A 436 -20.30 19.72 1.41
C ASP A 436 -19.59 21.00 1.90
N PHE A 437 -18.28 20.91 2.15
CA PHE A 437 -17.49 22.02 2.67
C PHE A 437 -17.38 23.12 1.63
N ARG A 438 -17.02 22.76 0.40
CA ARG A 438 -16.88 23.73 -0.69
C ARG A 438 -18.23 24.23 -1.18
N GLN A 439 -19.27 23.41 -1.09
CA GLN A 439 -20.63 23.89 -1.33
C GLN A 439 -21.03 24.98 -0.33
N ALA A 440 -20.68 24.82 0.95
CA ALA A 440 -20.93 25.82 1.99
C ALA A 440 -20.00 27.04 1.92
N ASN A 441 -18.83 26.90 1.29
CA ASN A 441 -17.76 27.90 1.20
C ASN A 441 -17.31 28.07 -0.27
N PRO A 442 -18.16 28.66 -1.14
CA PRO A 442 -17.92 28.73 -2.59
C PRO A 442 -16.69 29.56 -2.98
N GLU A 443 -16.11 30.33 -2.07
CA GLU A 443 -14.84 31.03 -2.27
C GLU A 443 -13.66 30.09 -2.56
N PHE A 444 -13.76 28.81 -2.20
CA PHE A 444 -12.74 27.79 -2.45
C PHE A 444 -12.87 27.09 -3.81
N GLY A 445 -13.83 27.52 -4.64
CA GLY A 445 -14.00 27.05 -6.02
C GLY A 445 -14.98 25.89 -6.16
N GLU A 446 -14.68 24.98 -7.07
CA GLU A 446 -15.57 23.85 -7.43
C GLU A 446 -15.83 22.95 -6.21
N ASP A 447 -17.09 22.55 -6.06
CA ASP A 447 -17.61 21.65 -5.03
C ASP A 447 -17.96 20.26 -5.59
N GLN A 448 -17.79 20.05 -6.90
CA GLN A 448 -18.10 18.80 -7.62
C GLN A 448 -16.92 18.41 -8.50
N PHE A 449 -16.67 17.11 -8.59
CA PHE A 449 -15.49 16.58 -9.24
C PHE A 449 -15.80 15.29 -10.00
N ASP A 450 -15.19 15.14 -11.17
CA ASP A 450 -15.38 14.00 -12.07
C ASP A 450 -14.07 13.28 -12.35
N GLU A 451 -14.02 11.98 -12.10
CA GLU A 451 -12.84 11.15 -12.37
C GLU A 451 -13.21 9.90 -13.17
N VAL A 452 -12.41 9.58 -14.18
CA VAL A 452 -12.44 8.28 -14.87
C VAL A 452 -11.16 7.52 -14.55
N ILE A 453 -11.32 6.28 -14.09
CA ILE A 453 -10.21 5.38 -13.82
C ILE A 453 -10.35 4.11 -14.66
N GLY A 454 -9.33 3.78 -15.44
CA GLY A 454 -9.16 2.49 -16.09
C GLY A 454 -8.07 1.68 -15.41
N ARG A 455 -8.27 0.38 -15.21
CA ARG A 455 -7.25 -0.53 -14.64
C ARG A 455 -7.05 -1.77 -15.51
N VAL A 456 -5.78 -2.13 -15.67
CA VAL A 456 -5.35 -3.48 -16.03
C VAL A 456 -4.80 -4.16 -14.79
N GLN A 457 -5.31 -5.34 -14.47
CA GLN A 457 -4.84 -6.19 -13.38
C GLN A 457 -4.34 -7.52 -13.93
N LEU A 458 -3.17 -7.96 -13.47
CA LEU A 458 -2.59 -9.27 -13.74
C LEU A 458 -2.07 -9.88 -12.43
N MET A 459 -2.51 -11.08 -12.09
CA MET A 459 -1.94 -11.94 -11.06
C MET A 459 -1.13 -13.06 -11.73
N PHE A 460 -0.10 -13.55 -11.06
CA PHE A 460 0.78 -14.60 -11.56
C PHE A 460 1.33 -15.49 -10.45
#